data_AF-A0AAD9DEA2-F1
#
_entry.id   AF-A0AAD9DEA2-F1
#
_cell.length_a   1.000
_cell.length_b   1.000
_cell.length_c   1.000
_cell.angle_alpha   90.00
_cell.angle_beta   90.00
_cell.angle_gamma   90.00
#
_symmetry.space_group_name_H-M   'P 1'
#
loop_
_entity.id
_entity.type
_entity.pdbx_description
1 polymer ?
#
loop_
_entity_poly.entity_id
_entity_poly.type
_entity_poly.pdbx_seq_one_letter_code
_entity_poly.pdbx_strand_id
1 'polypeptide(L)'
;MFPTLIRPIKKRKLKCMDGEPTGALLQLCRRRSCRRQGTYVARYDALEKSFADANGFDDEDCFPNMWAGSWFWFTIMTTIGYGNTAPATDGGRIMIFTLGFVSILFFGFVLGKAGSIVVAIVEDSF
;
A
#
# COMPACT_ATOMS: atom_id res chain seq x y z
N MET A 1 -17.64 -8.76 -13.99
CA MET A 1 -16.96 -9.98 -13.50
C MET A 1 -15.56 -10.01 -14.11
N PHE A 2 -14.65 -9.19 -13.58
CA PHE A 2 -13.26 -9.11 -14.05
C PHE A 2 -12.40 -9.99 -13.13
N PRO A 3 -11.75 -11.05 -13.62
CA PRO A 3 -10.97 -11.92 -12.77
C PRO A 3 -9.59 -11.29 -12.50
N THR A 4 -9.32 -11.05 -11.22
CA THR A 4 -8.02 -10.78 -10.63
C THR A 4 -7.10 -12.00 -10.77
N LEU A 5 -6.38 -12.09 -11.88
CA LEU A 5 -5.26 -13.03 -12.05
C LEU A 5 -3.94 -12.34 -11.70
N ILE A 6 -3.71 -12.10 -10.41
CA ILE A 6 -2.36 -11.84 -9.91
C ILE A 6 -1.67 -13.21 -9.82
N ARG A 7 -0.96 -13.59 -10.88
CA ARG A 7 -0.09 -14.78 -10.85
C ARG A 7 1.10 -14.47 -9.93
N PRO A 8 1.47 -15.38 -9.01
CA PRO A 8 2.68 -15.21 -8.22
C PRO A 8 3.89 -15.23 -9.15
N ILE A 9 4.62 -14.11 -9.22
CA ILE A 9 5.91 -14.04 -9.92
C ILE A 9 6.87 -14.94 -9.14
N LYS A 10 7.14 -16.12 -9.71
CA LYS A 10 8.18 -17.05 -9.27
C LYS A 10 9.47 -16.25 -9.12
N LYS A 11 9.89 -15.98 -7.87
CA LYS A 11 11.19 -15.37 -7.54
C LYS A 11 12.29 -16.32 -8.04
N ARG A 12 12.64 -16.20 -9.31
CA ARG A 12 13.81 -16.86 -9.89
C ARG A 12 14.99 -16.09 -9.30
N LYS A 13 15.63 -16.65 -8.27
CA LYS A 13 16.86 -16.09 -7.67
C LYS A 13 17.75 -15.56 -8.79
N LEU A 14 17.89 -14.24 -8.90
CA LEU A 14 18.84 -13.59 -9.78
C LEU A 14 20.23 -13.88 -9.22
N LYS A 15 20.87 -14.94 -9.71
CA LYS A 15 22.23 -15.33 -9.38
C LYS A 15 23.22 -14.51 -10.22
N CYS A 16 23.19 -13.18 -10.09
CA CYS A 16 24.04 -12.28 -10.90
C CYS A 16 24.73 -11.16 -10.11
N MET A 17 24.66 -11.12 -8.77
CA MET A 17 25.33 -10.08 -7.97
C MET A 17 26.18 -10.60 -6.81
N ASP A 18 26.74 -11.81 -6.90
CA ASP A 18 27.70 -12.32 -5.90
C ASP A 18 29.07 -12.63 -6.54
N GLY A 19 29.60 -11.72 -7.35
CA GLY A 19 30.92 -11.89 -7.93
C GLY A 19 31.50 -10.57 -8.43
N GLU A 20 32.57 -10.12 -7.77
CA GLU A 20 33.44 -9.04 -8.20
C GLU A 20 33.91 -9.29 -9.65
N PRO A 21 33.52 -8.47 -10.66
CA PRO A 21 33.79 -8.82 -12.04
C PRO A 21 35.13 -8.22 -12.48
N THR A 22 36.11 -9.10 -12.68
CA THR A 22 37.32 -8.82 -13.45
C THR A 22 36.93 -8.29 -14.84
N GLY A 23 37.53 -7.14 -15.22
CA GLY A 23 37.04 -6.17 -16.21
C GLY A 23 36.89 -6.59 -17.68
N ALA A 24 36.95 -7.87 -18.04
CA ALA A 24 36.87 -8.32 -19.43
C ALA A 24 35.47 -8.83 -19.85
N LEU A 25 34.69 -9.42 -18.94
CA LEU A 25 33.38 -10.01 -19.27
C LEU A 25 32.21 -9.02 -19.31
N LEU A 26 32.44 -7.78 -18.85
CA LEU A 26 31.45 -6.69 -18.78
C LEU A 26 31.16 -6.01 -20.13
N GLN A 27 31.97 -6.25 -21.17
CA GLN A 27 31.84 -5.58 -22.46
C GLN A 27 30.89 -6.31 -23.43
N LEU A 28 30.81 -7.65 -23.39
CA LEU A 28 30.00 -8.43 -24.34
C LEU A 28 28.53 -8.59 -23.91
N CYS A 29 28.21 -8.46 -22.61
CA CYS A 29 26.83 -8.47 -22.14
C CYS A 29 26.13 -7.09 -22.29
N ARG A 30 26.64 -6.20 -23.18
CA ARG A 30 26.29 -4.76 -23.17
C ARG A 30 25.43 -4.26 -24.33
N ARG A 31 24.74 -5.05 -25.18
CA ARG A 31 23.99 -4.42 -26.29
C ARG A 31 22.53 -4.78 -26.61
N ARG A 32 21.92 -5.91 -26.24
CA ARG A 32 20.46 -6.10 -26.54
C ARG A 32 19.57 -6.65 -25.43
N SER A 33 19.95 -7.70 -24.71
CA SER A 33 19.06 -8.27 -23.66
C SER A 33 19.08 -7.50 -22.33
N CYS A 34 20.16 -6.77 -22.02
CA CYS A 34 20.30 -6.07 -20.74
C CYS A 34 19.58 -4.69 -20.69
N ARG A 35 19.33 -4.03 -21.85
CA ARG A 35 18.67 -2.71 -21.85
C ARG A 35 17.20 -2.78 -21.43
N ARG A 36 16.47 -3.86 -21.77
CA ARG A 36 15.09 -4.05 -21.30
C ARG A 36 15.02 -4.53 -19.86
N GLN A 37 15.88 -5.46 -19.42
CA GLN A 37 15.85 -5.96 -18.03
C GLN A 37 16.33 -4.92 -17.00
N GLY A 38 17.30 -4.07 -17.34
CA GLY A 38 17.80 -2.99 -16.48
C GLY A 38 16.76 -1.90 -16.17
N THR A 39 15.89 -1.57 -17.13
CA THR A 39 14.82 -0.57 -16.90
C THR A 39 13.72 -1.09 -15.98
N TYR A 40 13.43 -2.40 -16.00
CA TYR A 40 12.42 -2.96 -15.11
C TYR A 40 12.90 -2.95 -13.66
N VAL A 41 14.11 -3.45 -13.38
CA VAL A 41 14.65 -3.45 -12.00
C VAL A 41 14.80 -2.02 -11.46
N ALA A 42 15.31 -1.08 -12.25
CA ALA A 42 15.43 0.32 -11.83
C ALA A 42 14.06 0.99 -11.58
N ARG A 43 13.03 0.62 -12.34
CA ARG A 43 11.67 1.12 -12.14
C ARG A 43 11.02 0.55 -10.89
N TYR A 44 11.25 -0.73 -10.57
CA TYR A 44 10.77 -1.31 -9.32
C TYR A 44 11.48 -0.69 -8.11
N ASP A 45 12.79 -0.48 -8.18
CA ASP A 45 13.55 0.18 -7.10
C ASP A 45 13.12 1.64 -6.89
N ALA A 46 12.88 2.39 -7.98
CA ALA A 46 12.39 3.77 -7.90
C ALA A 46 10.95 3.84 -7.35
N LEU A 47 10.12 2.86 -7.71
CA LEU A 47 8.75 2.76 -7.21
C LEU A 47 8.76 2.45 -5.69
N GLU A 48 9.59 1.52 -5.25
CA GLU A 48 9.71 1.14 -3.85
C GLU A 48 10.23 2.30 -2.99
N LYS A 49 11.20 3.07 -3.50
CA LYS A 49 11.66 4.32 -2.87
C LYS A 49 10.57 5.38 -2.80
N SER A 50 9.81 5.59 -3.87
CA SER A 50 8.72 6.56 -3.85
C SER A 50 7.60 6.20 -2.88
N PHE A 51 7.34 4.90 -2.67
CA PHE A 51 6.46 4.47 -1.60
C PHE A 51 7.11 4.71 -0.24
N ALA A 52 8.36 4.28 -0.02
CA ALA A 52 9.07 4.51 1.25
C ALA A 52 9.01 5.98 1.70
N ASP A 53 9.35 6.93 0.82
CA ASP A 53 9.31 8.37 1.09
C ASP A 53 7.88 8.88 1.37
N ALA A 54 6.87 8.33 0.71
CA ALA A 54 5.46 8.70 0.92
C ALA A 54 4.88 8.16 2.24
N ASN A 55 5.49 7.11 2.80
CA ASN A 55 5.04 6.51 4.05
C ASN A 55 5.44 7.37 5.26
N GLY A 56 6.45 8.25 5.12
CA GLY A 56 6.93 9.17 6.16
C GLY A 56 7.41 8.48 7.45
N PHE A 57 7.74 7.19 7.38
CA PHE A 57 8.37 6.46 8.48
C PHE A 57 9.88 6.51 8.28
N ASP A 58 10.45 7.71 8.39
CA ASP A 58 11.91 7.85 8.42
C ASP A 58 12.40 7.41 9.81
N ASP A 59 13.35 6.48 9.84
CA ASP A 59 13.89 5.80 11.04
C ASP A 59 14.56 6.73 12.08
N GLU A 60 14.50 8.06 11.91
CA GLU A 60 15.17 9.02 12.79
C GLU A 60 14.32 9.47 13.99
N ASP A 61 13.00 9.26 13.99
CA ASP A 61 12.15 9.61 15.15
C ASP A 61 11.16 8.50 15.51
N CYS A 62 11.30 7.95 16.71
CA CYS A 62 10.39 6.96 17.32
C CYS A 62 9.03 7.57 17.72
N PHE A 63 8.49 8.49 16.93
CA PHE A 63 7.20 9.12 17.16
C PHE A 63 6.19 8.65 16.11
N PRO A 64 5.10 7.97 16.50
CA PRO A 64 4.08 7.56 15.56
C PRO A 64 3.41 8.80 14.94
N ASN A 65 3.47 8.92 13.61
CA ASN A 65 2.78 9.97 12.87
C ASN A 65 1.26 9.88 13.10
N MET A 66 0.73 10.75 13.97
CA MET A 66 -0.69 10.74 14.37
C MET A 66 -1.63 10.92 13.18
N TRP A 67 -1.23 11.72 12.19
CA TRP A 67 -1.98 11.92 10.96
C TRP A 67 -2.06 10.66 10.10
N ALA A 68 -0.94 9.94 9.94
CA ALA A 68 -0.91 8.70 9.18
C ALA A 68 -1.75 7.61 9.86
N GLY A 69 -1.69 7.51 11.20
CA GLY A 69 -2.54 6.59 11.97
C GLY A 69 -4.02 6.93 11.89
N SER A 70 -4.38 8.22 11.92
CA SER A 70 -5.78 8.68 11.77
C SER A 70 -6.33 8.39 10.38
N TRP A 71 -5.52 8.64 9.34
CA TRP A 71 -5.88 8.32 7.96
C TRP A 71 -6.11 6.81 7.77
N PHE A 72 -5.20 5.99 8.31
CA PHE A 72 -5.34 4.54 8.32
C PHE A 72 -6.65 4.09 8.99
N TRP A 73 -6.99 4.68 10.14
CA TRP A 73 -8.23 4.32 10.82
C TRP A 73 -9.48 4.73 10.03
N PHE A 74 -9.45 5.91 9.40
CA PHE A 74 -10.53 6.41 8.56
C PHE A 74 -10.80 5.48 7.37
N THR A 75 -9.77 4.98 6.69
CA THR A 75 -9.95 4.07 5.55
C THR A 75 -10.48 2.70 5.96
N ILE A 76 -10.16 2.22 7.17
CA ILE A 76 -10.73 0.98 7.72
C ILE A 76 -12.21 1.16 8.05
N MET A 77 -12.57 2.24 8.76
CA MET A 77 -13.95 2.53 9.16
C MET A 77 -14.88 2.77 7.96
N THR A 78 -14.37 3.42 6.91
CA THR A 78 -15.11 3.66 5.66
C THR A 78 -15.05 2.50 4.66
N THR A 79 -14.40 1.39 5.03
CA THR A 79 -14.24 0.18 4.20
C THR A 79 -13.48 0.38 2.87
N ILE A 80 -12.70 1.46 2.75
CA ILE A 80 -11.72 1.63 1.66
C ILE A 80 -10.61 0.57 1.79
N GLY A 81 -10.18 0.28 3.03
CA GLY A 81 -9.20 -0.74 3.37
C GLY A 81 -7.81 -0.23 3.71
N TYR A 82 -6.83 -1.14 3.76
CA TYR A 82 -5.47 -0.89 4.24
C TYR A 82 -4.65 0.13 3.42
N GLY A 83 -4.98 0.32 2.14
CA GLY A 83 -4.27 1.26 1.28
C GLY A 83 -2.77 0.92 1.17
N ASN A 84 -1.93 1.83 1.65
CA ASN A 84 -0.46 1.78 1.53
C ASN A 84 0.24 1.14 2.75
N THR A 85 -0.47 0.89 3.86
CA THR A 85 0.13 0.40 5.10
C THR A 85 -0.70 -0.74 5.66
N ALA A 86 -0.08 -1.88 5.95
CA ALA A 86 -0.74 -3.03 6.55
C ALA A 86 0.07 -3.52 7.76
N PRO A 87 -0.56 -3.82 8.90
CA PRO A 87 0.17 -4.30 10.06
C PRO A 87 0.74 -5.69 9.79
N ALA A 88 2.07 -5.77 9.91
CA ALA A 88 2.79 -7.04 9.87
C ALA A 88 2.61 -7.83 11.18
N THR A 89 2.31 -7.15 12.29
CA THR A 89 2.18 -7.75 13.63
C THR A 89 0.84 -8.47 13.81
N ASP A 90 0.86 -9.63 14.45
CA ASP A 90 -0.36 -10.42 14.69
C ASP A 90 -1.35 -9.69 15.62
N GLY A 91 -0.83 -8.97 16.63
CA GLY A 91 -1.66 -8.15 17.51
C GLY A 91 -2.38 -7.02 16.77
N GLY A 92 -1.71 -6.36 15.83
CA GLY A 92 -2.31 -5.30 15.01
C GLY A 92 -3.45 -5.84 14.15
N ARG A 93 -3.28 -7.04 13.58
CA ARG A 93 -4.33 -7.70 12.78
C ARG A 93 -5.56 -8.01 13.61
N ILE A 94 -5.39 -8.53 14.83
CA ILE A 94 -6.52 -8.82 15.74
C ILE A 94 -7.26 -7.52 16.13
N MET A 95 -6.53 -6.45 16.41
CA MET A 95 -7.11 -5.14 16.72
C MET A 95 -8.02 -4.63 15.59
N ILE A 96 -7.61 -4.79 14.34
CA ILE A 96 -8.43 -4.37 13.20
C ILE A 96 -9.70 -5.22 13.08
N PHE A 97 -9.63 -6.52 13.33
CA PHE A 97 -10.84 -7.35 13.29
C PHE A 97 -11.85 -6.94 14.36
N THR A 98 -11.39 -6.69 15.59
CA THR A 98 -12.30 -6.34 16.69
C THR A 98 -12.79 -4.89 16.60
N LEU A 99 -11.88 -3.92 16.58
CA LEU A 99 -12.23 -2.50 16.56
C LEU A 99 -12.70 -2.03 15.19
N GLY A 100 -12.23 -2.65 14.10
CA GLY A 100 -12.71 -2.35 12.74
C GLY A 100 -14.16 -2.78 12.54
N PHE A 101 -14.57 -3.92 13.10
CA PHE A 101 -15.99 -4.32 13.02
C PHE A 101 -16.89 -3.32 13.76
N VAL A 102 -16.49 -2.90 14.96
CA VAL A 102 -17.23 -1.91 15.75
C VAL A 102 -17.28 -0.55 15.03
N SER A 103 -16.17 -0.09 14.44
CA SER A 103 -16.12 1.19 13.76
C SER A 103 -16.98 1.23 12.50
N ILE A 104 -17.03 0.14 11.72
CA ILE A 104 -17.89 0.02 10.54
C ILE A 104 -19.37 0.14 10.92
N LEU A 105 -19.81 -0.54 11.99
CA LEU A 105 -21.19 -0.44 12.48
C LEU A 105 -21.52 0.98 12.94
N PHE A 106 -20.61 1.61 13.69
CA PHE A 106 -20.79 2.98 14.16
C PHE A 106 -20.85 3.98 13.00
N PHE A 107 -20.00 3.82 11.98
CA PHE A 107 -20.03 4.65 10.79
C PHE A 107 -21.33 4.51 10.01
N GLY A 108 -21.85 3.29 9.87
CA GLY A 108 -23.15 3.03 9.25
C GLY A 108 -24.29 3.76 9.97
N PHE A 109 -24.27 3.78 11.31
CA PHE A 109 -25.25 4.54 12.10
C PHE A 109 -25.17 6.06 11.84
N VAL A 110 -23.95 6.62 11.82
CA VAL A 110 -23.73 8.04 11.50
C VAL A 110 -24.22 8.38 10.10
N LEU A 111 -23.95 7.52 9.11
CA LEU A 111 -24.43 7.69 7.73
C LEU A 111 -25.96 7.65 7.65
N GLY A 112 -26.62 6.78 8.41
CA GLY A 112 -28.08 6.73 8.46
C GLY A 112 -28.68 8.04 8.97
N LYS A 113 -28.12 8.61 10.05
CA LYS A 113 -28.58 9.90 10.59
C LYS A 113 -28.29 11.06 9.64
N ALA A 114 -27.12 11.06 9.00
CA ALA A 114 -26.78 12.05 7.98
C ALA A 114 -27.75 11.97 6.79
N GLY A 115 -28.12 10.76 6.35
CA GLY A 115 -29.09 10.54 5.28
C GLY A 115 -30.47 11.10 5.62
N SER A 116 -30.98 10.90 6.83
CA SER A 116 -32.26 11.47 7.26
C SER A 116 -32.27 13.00 7.23
N ILE A 117 -31.15 13.64 7.60
CA ILE A 117 -31.02 15.11 7.56
C ILE A 117 -31.02 15.59 6.10
N VAL A 118 -30.30 14.91 5.22
CA VAL A 118 -30.29 15.24 3.78
C VAL A 118 -31.68 15.11 3.17
N VAL A 119 -32.42 14.04 3.50
CA VAL A 119 -33.80 13.86 3.02
C VAL A 119 -34.70 15.00 3.50
N ALA A 120 -34.64 15.38 4.78
CA ALA A 120 -35.43 16.49 5.31
C ALA A 120 -35.14 17.81 4.58
N ILE A 121 -33.87 18.11 4.30
CA ILE A 121 -33.47 19.32 3.55
C ILE A 121 -34.00 19.29 2.12
N VAL A 122 -34.00 18.13 1.47
CA VAL A 122 -34.50 17.98 0.10
C VAL A 122 -36.01 18.13 0.07
N GLU A 123 -36.74 17.57 1.04
CA GLU A 123 -38.20 17.72 1.16
C GLU A 123 -38.62 19.16 1.47
N ASP A 124 -37.84 19.91 2.25
CA ASP A 124 -38.08 21.34 2.49
C ASP A 124 -37.83 22.23 1.24
N SER A 125 -37.11 21.71 0.23
CA SER A 125 -36.73 22.47 -0.97
C SER A 125 -37.73 22.33 -2.13
N PHE A 126 -38.69 21.39 -2.07
CA PHE A 126 -39.67 21.09 -3.13
C PHE A 126 -41.11 21.22 -2.62
#